data_AF-A0A920W7X4-F1
#
_entry.id   AF-A0A920W7X4-F1
#
_cell.length_a   1.000
_cell.length_b   1.000
_cell.length_c   1.000
_cell.angle_alpha   90.00
_cell.angle_beta   90.00
_cell.angle_gamma   90.00
#
_symmetry.space_group_name_H-M   'P 1'
#
loop_
_entity.id
_entity.type
_entity.pdbx_description
1 polymer ?
#
loop_
_entity_poly.entity_id
_entity_poly.type
_entity_poly.pdbx_seq_one_letter_code
_entity_poly.pdbx_strand_id
1 'polypeptide(L)'
;MSAPMRIDRDQWSGEGDFTEQLLSWLSEQSSIVLLRVEDAPSTRTDVENNFISNEIYVEFKVREFYQSQRLLGVIPFRRKSLEKTMTLEKLKWHFPLILN
;
A
#
# COMPACT_ATOMS: atom_id res chain seq x y z
N MET A 1 17.16 11.46 -7.25
CA MET A 1 16.70 10.26 -7.99
C MET A 1 15.75 9.52 -7.06
N SER A 2 14.50 9.29 -7.45
CA SER A 2 13.60 8.44 -6.66
C SER A 2 14.06 7.00 -6.84
N ALA A 3 14.23 6.23 -5.76
CA ALA A 3 14.52 4.81 -5.88
C ALA A 3 13.40 4.13 -6.69
N PRO A 4 13.71 3.15 -7.55
CA PRO A 4 12.68 2.37 -8.23
C PRO A 4 11.78 1.70 -7.20
N MET A 5 10.48 1.64 -7.48
CA MET A 5 9.53 0.93 -6.64
C MET A 5 9.95 -0.55 -6.53
N ARG A 6 9.95 -1.08 -5.31
CA ARG A 6 10.35 -2.47 -5.01
C ARG A 6 9.10 -3.33 -4.79
N ILE A 7 9.08 -4.52 -5.39
CA ILE A 7 8.08 -5.55 -5.12
C ILE A 7 8.78 -6.76 -4.51
N ASP A 8 8.40 -7.10 -3.28
CA ASP A 8 8.84 -8.31 -2.58
C ASP A 8 7.78 -9.40 -2.77
N ARG A 9 8.23 -10.56 -3.29
CA ARG A 9 7.37 -11.70 -3.65
C ARG A 9 7.84 -12.99 -2.97
N ASP A 10 8.79 -12.91 -2.04
CA ASP A 10 9.53 -14.08 -1.52
C ASP A 10 8.65 -15.04 -0.70
N GLN A 11 7.47 -14.59 -0.24
CA GLN A 11 6.53 -15.36 0.59
C GLN A 11 5.20 -15.63 -0.14
N TRP A 12 5.18 -15.49 -1.46
CA TRP A 12 4.00 -15.74 -2.27
C TRP A 12 4.23 -16.90 -3.23
N SER A 13 3.29 -17.84 -3.24
CA SER A 13 3.26 -19.00 -4.13
C SER A 13 3.28 -18.65 -5.62
N GLY A 14 2.88 -17.43 -5.98
CA GLY A 14 2.68 -17.00 -7.37
C GLY A 14 1.32 -17.42 -7.93
N GLU A 15 0.41 -17.93 -7.09
CA GLU A 15 -0.92 -18.35 -7.51
C GLU A 15 -1.92 -17.17 -7.53
N GLY A 16 -2.67 -17.08 -8.63
CA GLY A 16 -3.83 -16.20 -8.77
C GLY A 16 -3.64 -15.06 -9.77
N ASP A 17 -4.31 -15.15 -10.93
CA ASP A 17 -4.30 -14.14 -11.99
C ASP A 17 -4.76 -12.76 -11.50
N PHE A 18 -5.68 -12.72 -10.53
CA PHE A 18 -6.14 -11.50 -9.92
C PHE A 18 -5.03 -10.80 -9.12
N THR A 19 -4.23 -11.55 -8.35
CA THR A 19 -3.17 -10.98 -7.51
C THR A 19 -2.05 -10.41 -8.37
N GLU A 20 -1.66 -11.07 -9.47
CA GLU A 20 -0.70 -10.47 -10.42
C GLU A 20 -1.23 -9.17 -11.02
N GLN A 21 -2.49 -9.14 -11.49
CA GLN A 21 -3.09 -7.93 -12.07
C GLN A 21 -3.15 -6.79 -11.06
N LEU A 22 -3.50 -7.10 -9.81
CA LEU A 22 -3.54 -6.13 -8.73
C LEU A 22 -2.15 -5.58 -8.41
N LEU A 23 -1.13 -6.45 -8.32
CA LEU A 23 0.25 -6.01 -8.10
C LEU A 23 0.75 -5.13 -9.24
N SER A 24 0.43 -5.48 -10.50
CA SER A 24 0.75 -4.66 -11.66
C SER A 24 0.13 -3.27 -11.54
N TRP A 25 -1.17 -3.17 -11.25
CA TRP A 25 -1.85 -1.87 -11.11
C TRP A 25 -1.31 -1.04 -9.93
N LEU A 26 -1.05 -1.67 -8.78
CA LEU A 26 -0.46 -1.01 -7.63
C LEU A 26 0.96 -0.50 -7.95
N SER A 27 1.70 -1.22 -8.78
CA SER A 27 3.07 -0.87 -9.14
C SER A 27 3.18 0.43 -9.95
N GLU A 28 2.11 0.78 -10.65
CA GLU A 28 2.02 2.01 -11.46
C GLU A 28 1.74 3.24 -10.59
N GLN A 29 1.38 3.06 -9.32
CA GLN A 29 1.05 4.18 -8.43
C GLN A 29 2.31 4.87 -7.92
N SER A 30 2.62 6.05 -8.48
CA SER A 30 3.79 6.86 -8.10
C SER A 30 3.91 7.24 -6.61
N SER A 31 2.82 7.08 -5.85
CA SER A 31 2.77 7.28 -4.40
C SER A 31 3.17 6.06 -3.57
N ILE A 32 3.39 4.90 -4.20
CA ILE A 32 3.82 3.66 -3.55
C ILE A 32 5.33 3.48 -3.78
N VAL A 33 6.06 3.13 -2.73
CA VAL A 33 7.52 2.91 -2.80
C VAL A 33 7.90 1.44 -2.61
N LEU A 34 7.05 0.67 -1.93
CA LEU A 34 7.25 -0.75 -1.72
C LEU A 34 5.90 -1.48 -1.73
N LEU A 35 5.91 -2.65 -2.38
CA LEU A 35 4.87 -3.66 -2.31
C LEU A 35 5.48 -4.95 -1.75
N ARG A 36 4.72 -5.67 -0.94
CA ARG A 36 5.05 -7.05 -0.56
C ARG A 36 3.79 -7.89 -0.63
N VAL A 37 3.90 -9.08 -1.21
CA VAL A 37 2.81 -10.05 -1.30
C VAL A 37 3.20 -11.32 -0.56
N GLU A 38 2.25 -11.88 0.19
CA GLU A 38 2.41 -13.10 0.97
C GLU A 38 1.17 -13.99 0.81
N ASP A 39 1.34 -15.32 0.79
CA ASP A 39 0.21 -16.24 0.93
C ASP A 39 -0.39 -16.07 2.33
N ALA A 40 -1.69 -15.80 2.41
CA ALA A 40 -2.38 -15.73 3.69
C ALA A 40 -2.43 -17.13 4.32
N PRO A 41 -2.35 -17.24 5.65
CA PRO A 41 -2.56 -18.51 6.34
C PRO A 41 -3.93 -19.08 5.95
N SER A 42 -3.96 -20.29 5.39
CA SER A 42 -5.20 -20.93 4.96
C SER A 42 -6.16 -21.09 6.15
N THR A 43 -7.28 -20.39 6.15
CA THR A 43 -8.42 -20.72 7.01
C THR A 43 -9.11 -21.94 6.43
N ARG A 44 -9.05 -23.08 7.15
CA ARG A 44 -9.82 -24.28 6.80
C ARG A 44 -11.31 -23.96 6.91
N THR A 45 -11.98 -23.76 5.78
CA THR A 45 -13.44 -23.79 5.68
C THR A 45 -13.84 -25.12 5.06
N ASP A 46 -14.48 -25.97 5.87
CA ASP A 46 -15.14 -27.25 5.55
C ASP A 46 -14.66 -28.04 4.30
N VAL A 47 -13.82 -29.03 4.61
CA VAL A 47 -13.54 -30.34 3.97
C VAL A 47 -13.20 -30.44 2.48
N GLU A 48 -13.52 -29.50 1.59
CA GLU A 48 -13.22 -29.67 0.15
C GLU A 48 -12.65 -28.43 -0.56
N ASN A 49 -12.46 -27.29 0.12
CA ASN A 49 -11.90 -26.10 -0.53
C ASN A 49 -10.90 -25.34 0.36
N ASN A 50 -9.62 -25.37 -0.02
CA ASN A 50 -8.63 -24.47 0.57
C ASN A 50 -8.79 -23.10 -0.09
N PHE A 51 -9.39 -22.13 0.61
CA PHE A 51 -9.43 -20.77 0.12
C PHE A 51 -8.03 -20.18 0.20
N ILE A 52 -7.33 -20.13 -0.93
CA ILE A 52 -6.05 -19.42 -1.04
C ILE A 52 -6.37 -17.93 -1.06
N SER A 53 -5.89 -17.21 -0.07
CA SER A 53 -5.99 -15.75 0.02
C SER A 53 -4.57 -15.19 0.00
N ASN A 54 -4.38 -14.00 -0.56
CA ASN A 54 -3.09 -13.32 -0.63
C ASN A 54 -3.18 -12.02 0.18
N GLU A 55 -2.19 -11.75 1.01
CA GLU A 55 -2.04 -10.48 1.72
C GLU A 55 -1.09 -9.55 0.95
N ILE A 56 -1.50 -8.31 0.73
CA ILE A 56 -0.67 -7.30 0.06
C ILE A 56 -0.38 -6.15 1.03
N TYR A 57 0.90 -5.94 1.29
CA TYR A 57 1.43 -4.86 2.10
C TYR A 57 1.91 -3.74 1.20
N VAL A 58 1.57 -2.50 1.56
CA VAL A 58 1.85 -1.31 0.75
C VAL A 58 2.56 -0.26 1.61
N GLU A 59 3.72 0.21 1.15
CA GLU A 59 4.40 1.36 1.72
C GLU A 59 4.18 2.60 0.83
N PHE A 60 3.58 3.65 1.42
CA PHE A 60 3.39 4.91 0.72
C PHE A 60 4.59 5.82 0.89
N LYS A 61 4.93 6.53 -0.18
CA LYS A 61 5.89 7.63 -0.17
C LYS A 61 5.53 8.63 0.91
N VAL A 62 6.55 9.16 1.59
CA VAL A 62 6.43 10.28 2.51
C VAL A 62 6.98 11.54 1.88
N ARG A 63 6.36 12.68 2.17
CA ARG A 63 6.88 14.00 1.83
C ARG A 63 7.03 14.85 3.07
N GLU A 64 8.00 15.74 3.02
CA GLU A 64 8.20 16.77 4.02
C GLU A 64 7.22 17.91 3.78
N PHE A 65 6.57 18.38 4.83
CA PHE A 65 5.78 19.61 4.79
C PHE A 65 6.01 20.42 6.06
N TYR A 66 5.84 21.74 5.96
CA TYR A 66 5.97 22.63 7.10
C TYR A 66 4.58 22.98 7.62
N GLN A 67 4.30 22.58 8.84
CA GLN A 67 3.06 22.95 9.51
C GLN A 67 3.29 24.20 10.35
N SER A 68 2.42 25.20 10.18
CA SER A 68 2.35 26.34 11.09
C SER A 68 1.64 25.90 12.37
N GLN A 69 2.29 26.08 13.50
CA GLN A 69 1.74 25.86 14.83
C GLN A 69 1.90 27.14 15.65
N ARG A 70 1.17 27.26 16.77
CA ARG A 70 1.33 28.39 17.68
C ARG A 70 1.91 27.91 19.01
N LEU A 71 3.06 28.44 19.40
CA LEU A 71 3.58 28.30 20.75
C LEU A 71 2.76 29.22 21.68
N LEU A 72 2.26 28.67 22.80
CA LEU A 72 1.38 29.37 23.75
C LEU A 72 0.14 30.04 23.10
N GLY A 73 -0.34 29.51 21.97
CA GLY A 73 -1.51 30.03 21.26
C GLY A 73 -1.31 31.34 20.47
N VAL A 74 -0.12 31.95 20.54
CA VAL A 74 0.13 33.28 19.95
C VAL A 74 1.39 33.38 19.09
N ILE A 75 2.47 32.65 19.39
CA ILE A 75 3.73 32.78 18.64
C ILE A 75 3.73 31.79 17.47
N PRO A 76 3.73 32.23 16.20
CA PRO A 76 3.78 31.32 15.06
C PRO A 76 5.14 30.62 15.00
N PHE A 77 5.11 29.30 14.93
CA PHE A 77 6.29 28.44 14.81
C PHE A 77 6.08 27.47 13.64
N ARG A 78 7.10 27.32 12.79
CA ARG A 78 7.08 26.34 11.69
C ARG A 78 7.77 25.07 12.13
N ARG A 79 7.03 23.96 12.13
CA ARG A 79 7.58 22.63 12.38
C ARG A 79 7.64 21.84 11.09
N LYS A 80 8.79 21.25 10.81
CA LYS A 80 8.95 20.24 9.76
C LYS A 80 8.24 18.96 10.19
N SER A 81 7.36 18.45 9.34
CA SER A 81 6.58 17.25 9.55
C SER A 81 6.67 16.34 8.32
N LEU A 82 6.43 15.05 8.52
CA LEU A 82 6.32 14.07 7.46
C LEU A 82 4.86 13.67 7.31
N GLU A 83 4.38 13.62 6.08
CA GLU A 83 3.08 13.03 5.76
C GLU A 83 3.21 12.01 4.65
N LYS A 84 2.40 10.96 4.71
CA LYS A 84 2.22 10.05 3.59
C LYS A 84 1.58 10.82 2.44
N THR A 85 2.08 10.63 1.23
CA THR A 85 1.52 11.27 0.03
C THR A 85 0.18 10.65 -0.39
N MET A 86 -0.20 9.52 0.22
CA MET A 86 -1.41 8.74 -0.07
C MET A 86 -1.90 8.01 1.18
N THR A 87 -3.16 7.57 1.16
CA THR A 87 -3.77 6.70 2.17
C THR A 87 -4.50 5.53 1.49
N LEU A 88 -4.75 4.45 2.23
CA LEU A 88 -5.52 3.31 1.72
C LEU A 88 -6.95 3.72 1.31
N GLU A 89 -7.57 4.63 2.06
CA GLU A 89 -8.89 5.16 1.73
C GLU A 89 -8.90 5.88 0.38
N LYS A 90 -7.89 6.72 0.10
CA LYS A 90 -7.76 7.40 -1.20
C LYS A 90 -7.44 6.43 -2.34
N LEU A 91 -6.65 5.39 -2.05
CA LEU A 91 -6.33 4.33 -3.01
C LEU A 91 -7.60 3.56 -3.43
N LYS A 92 -8.49 3.26 -2.48
CA LYS A 92 -9.76 2.54 -2.74
C LYS A 92 -10.61 3.21 -3.82
N TRP A 93 -10.67 4.54 -3.84
CA TRP A 93 -11.44 5.29 -4.85
C TRP A 93 -10.85 5.21 -6.26
N HIS A 94 -9.57 4.87 -6.39
CA HIS A 94 -8.89 4.73 -7.68
C HIS A 94 -8.86 3.30 -8.18
N PHE A 95 -9.34 2.34 -7.39
CA PHE A 95 -9.29 0.92 -7.71
C PHE A 95 -10.16 0.66 -8.95
N PRO A 96 -9.57 0.21 -10.07
CA PRO A 96 -10.38 -0.25 -11.18
C PRO A 96 -11.20 -1.46 -10.72
N LEU A 97 -12.43 -1.59 -11.18
CA LEU A 97 -13.20 -2.82 -11.01
C LEU A 97 -12.53 -3.90 -11.87
N ILE A 98 -11.48 -4.52 -11.36
CA ILE A 98 -10.80 -5.68 -11.96
C ILE A 98 -11.66 -6.90 -11.64
N LEU A 99 -12.84 -6.95 -12.27
CA LEU A 99 -13.75 -8.10 -12.26
C LEU A 99 -14.16 -8.33 -13.71
N ASN A 100 -13.48 -9.28 -14.35
CA ASN A 100 -13.95 -9.98 -15.55
C ASN A 100 -13.81 -11.47 -15.29
#